data_AF-A0A8T5UB19-F1
#
_entry.id   AF-A0A8T5UB19-F1
#
_cell.length_a   1.000
_cell.length_b   1.000
_cell.length_c   1.000
_cell.angle_alpha   90.00
_cell.angle_beta   90.00
_cell.angle_gamma   90.00
#
_symmetry.space_group_name_H-M   'P 1'
#
loop_
_entity.id
_entity.type
_entity.pdbx_description
1 polymer ?
#
loop_
_entity_poly.entity_id
_entity_poly.type
_entity_poly.pdbx_seq_one_letter_code
_entity_poly.pdbx_strand_id
1 'polypeptide(L)'
;MIDQNNTYFWQVVVQFNNFMKSAIEGPNCIDPQICKGDCCSIKIDIPKVLAKEYIKRGYASVNDFIRSNIFSFQLRFNEKTGKCFLFDKEINGCLIHNSGIKPPQCWIYPTGFSNQENKGISCKKVSGWTIKYPKKARKAEELLQKYIFLCKIEAKKELTLIKKRLDTLDTKNAQTNLRTLKEALNSIAPHSLGGFKDLWNHIGLLSAEGISLQMKKFCVKHNSKCHFLVEDFINCDEICNEIASKLIEFLQSNLYTYIKMEGPDVEGHYPLYKLLNYKYFNT
;
A
#
# COMPACT_ATOMS: atom_id res chain seq x y z
N MET A 1 4.94 11.26 24.94
CA MET A 1 3.49 11.57 24.88
C MET A 1 2.90 10.88 23.66
N ILE A 2 2.00 9.91 23.85
CA ILE A 2 1.28 9.26 22.73
C ILE A 2 0.05 10.12 22.45
N ASP A 3 0.12 10.93 21.41
CA ASP A 3 -1.02 11.70 20.90
C ASP A 3 -2.06 10.74 20.30
N GLN A 4 -3.03 10.33 21.13
CA GLN A 4 -4.06 9.35 20.75
C GLN A 4 -4.93 9.82 19.57
N ASN A 5 -5.03 11.13 19.35
CA ASN A 5 -5.85 11.72 18.30
C ASN A 5 -5.05 12.12 17.05
N ASN A 6 -3.74 11.86 17.02
CA ASN A 6 -2.84 12.29 15.94
C ASN A 6 -2.93 13.82 15.68
N THR A 7 -3.25 14.59 16.71
CA THR A 7 -3.34 16.06 16.71
C THR A 7 -2.10 16.71 16.08
N TYR A 8 -0.91 16.29 16.50
CA TYR A 8 0.36 16.78 15.99
C TYR A 8 0.57 16.42 14.51
N PHE A 9 0.19 15.21 14.11
CA PHE A 9 0.22 14.82 12.70
C PHE A 9 -0.66 15.75 11.85
N TRP A 10 -1.89 16.00 12.29
CA TRP A 10 -2.81 16.88 11.59
C TRP A 10 -2.34 18.33 11.55
N GLN A 11 -1.77 18.84 12.64
CA GLN A 11 -1.13 20.15 12.66
C GLN A 11 -0.03 20.25 11.60
N VAL A 12 0.84 19.24 11.49
CA VAL A 12 1.90 19.20 10.46
C VAL A 12 1.30 19.22 9.05
N VAL A 13 0.30 18.38 8.78
CA VAL A 13 -0.34 18.30 7.44
C VAL A 13 -1.02 19.62 7.07
N VAL A 14 -1.80 20.21 7.98
CA VAL A 14 -2.53 21.46 7.72
C VAL A 14 -1.55 22.62 7.52
N GLN A 15 -0.54 22.75 8.38
CA GLN A 15 0.48 23.80 8.22
C GLN A 15 1.25 23.63 6.92
N PHE A 16 1.63 22.40 6.57
CA PHE A 16 2.30 22.11 5.30
C PHE A 16 1.44 22.55 4.11
N ASN A 17 0.17 22.16 4.08
CA ASN A 17 -0.77 22.54 3.02
C ASN A 17 -0.93 24.07 2.91
N ASN A 18 -1.02 24.77 4.04
CA ASN A 18 -1.12 26.23 4.08
C ASN A 18 0.15 26.92 3.57
N PHE A 19 1.32 26.43 3.95
CA PHE A 19 2.59 26.95 3.43
C PHE A 19 2.71 26.68 1.94
N MET A 20 2.45 25.46 1.48
CA MET A 20 2.52 25.14 0.05
C MET A 20 1.57 26.02 -0.76
N LYS A 21 0.28 26.06 -0.41
CA LYS A 21 -0.72 26.88 -1.11
C LYS A 21 -0.35 28.35 -1.24
N SER A 22 0.37 28.90 -0.25
CA SER A 22 0.79 30.31 -0.26
C SER A 22 2.21 30.55 -0.76
N ALA A 23 3.06 29.53 -0.85
CA ALA A 23 4.47 29.66 -1.23
C ALA A 23 4.71 29.44 -2.72
N ILE A 24 3.85 28.66 -3.37
CA ILE A 24 3.96 28.32 -4.78
C ILE A 24 2.78 28.89 -5.57
N GLU A 25 3.04 29.26 -6.81
CA GLU A 25 2.04 29.63 -7.80
C GLU A 25 2.07 28.60 -8.92
N GLY A 26 0.92 28.21 -9.45
CA GLY A 26 0.86 27.25 -10.55
C GLY A 26 -0.55 26.98 -11.07
N PRO A 27 -0.65 26.19 -12.15
CA PRO A 27 -1.91 25.92 -12.83
C PRO A 27 -2.93 25.28 -11.88
N ASN A 28 -4.19 25.72 -12.00
CA ASN A 28 -5.29 25.12 -11.26
C ASN A 28 -5.56 23.70 -11.79
N CYS A 29 -5.13 22.68 -11.05
CA CYS A 29 -5.26 21.28 -11.46
C CYS A 29 -6.69 20.74 -11.51
N ILE A 30 -7.71 21.52 -11.13
CA ILE A 30 -9.13 21.16 -11.32
C ILE A 30 -9.79 21.95 -12.45
N ASP A 31 -9.07 22.87 -13.10
CA ASP A 31 -9.59 23.59 -14.26
C ASP A 31 -9.43 22.73 -15.52
N PRO A 32 -10.53 22.32 -16.20
CA PRO A 32 -10.47 21.47 -17.37
C PRO A 32 -9.84 22.10 -18.60
N GLN A 33 -9.77 23.43 -18.66
CA GLN A 33 -9.05 24.14 -19.71
C GLN A 33 -7.53 24.13 -19.46
N ILE A 34 -7.11 23.95 -18.21
CA ILE A 34 -5.71 24.00 -17.79
C ILE A 34 -5.15 22.58 -17.62
N CYS A 35 -5.67 21.80 -16.67
CA CYS A 35 -5.24 20.43 -16.43
C CYS A 35 -6.28 19.49 -17.05
N LYS A 36 -5.96 18.87 -18.20
CA LYS A 36 -6.83 17.93 -18.93
C LYS A 36 -6.98 16.56 -18.22
N GLY A 37 -7.05 16.57 -16.90
CA GLY A 37 -7.12 15.39 -16.04
C GLY A 37 -5.78 14.64 -15.89
N ASP A 38 -4.66 15.27 -16.25
CA ASP A 38 -3.31 14.67 -16.29
C ASP A 38 -2.54 14.81 -14.97
N CYS A 39 -3.17 15.31 -13.91
CA CYS A 39 -2.49 15.85 -12.74
C CYS A 39 -2.00 14.79 -11.71
N CYS A 40 -2.20 13.49 -11.95
CA CYS A 40 -1.97 12.45 -10.94
C CYS A 40 -1.55 11.09 -11.52
N SER A 41 -0.34 10.99 -12.09
CA SER A 41 0.19 9.73 -12.66
C SER A 41 1.26 9.05 -11.79
N ILE A 42 1.24 9.24 -10.47
CA ILE A 42 2.23 8.66 -9.55
C ILE A 42 1.58 7.79 -8.49
N LYS A 43 2.28 6.73 -8.11
CA LYS A 43 1.99 5.96 -6.90
C LYS A 43 2.33 6.85 -5.68
N ILE A 44 1.35 7.11 -4.83
CA ILE A 44 1.48 7.98 -3.65
C ILE A 44 1.39 7.10 -2.42
N ASP A 45 2.42 7.10 -1.60
CA ASP A 45 2.39 6.49 -0.28
C ASP A 45 1.75 7.45 0.72
N ILE A 46 0.92 6.90 1.61
CA ILE A 46 0.28 7.67 2.68
C ILE A 46 0.22 6.87 3.98
N PRO A 47 0.30 7.55 5.14
CA PRO A 47 0.05 6.93 6.44
C PRO A 47 -1.39 6.42 6.54
N LYS A 48 -1.59 5.34 7.29
CA LYS A 48 -2.90 4.81 7.66
C LYS A 48 -3.77 5.88 8.32
N VAL A 49 -3.20 6.79 9.11
CA VAL A 49 -3.99 7.87 9.71
C VAL A 49 -4.67 8.75 8.65
N LEU A 50 -3.98 9.02 7.55
CA LEU A 50 -4.52 9.79 6.42
C LEU A 50 -5.51 8.94 5.60
N ALA A 51 -5.21 7.66 5.39
CA ALA A 51 -6.10 6.72 4.71
C ALA A 51 -7.46 6.60 5.44
N LYS A 52 -7.42 6.48 6.78
CA LYS A 52 -8.62 6.46 7.63
C LYS A 52 -9.44 7.73 7.51
N GLU A 53 -8.79 8.89 7.43
CA GLU A 53 -9.49 10.16 7.28
C GLU A 53 -10.15 10.28 5.90
N TYR A 54 -9.52 9.79 4.83
CA TYR A 54 -10.15 9.73 3.51
C TYR A 54 -11.40 8.87 3.50
N ILE A 55 -11.36 7.70 4.16
CA ILE A 55 -12.54 6.84 4.31
C ILE A 55 -13.61 7.55 5.13
N LYS A 56 -13.24 8.15 6.28
CA LYS A 56 -14.17 8.87 7.16
C LYS A 56 -14.90 10.01 6.45
N ARG A 57 -14.23 10.71 5.53
CA ARG A 57 -14.80 11.82 4.76
C ARG A 57 -15.49 11.38 3.47
N GLY A 58 -15.55 10.08 3.18
CA GLY A 58 -16.22 9.55 1.99
C GLY A 58 -15.42 9.70 0.68
N TYR A 59 -14.12 10.02 0.74
CA TYR A 59 -13.27 10.12 -0.45
C TYR A 59 -12.75 8.78 -0.95
N ALA A 60 -12.84 7.72 -0.14
CA ALA A 60 -12.23 6.43 -0.41
C ALA A 60 -12.95 5.29 0.31
N SER A 61 -12.76 4.08 -0.19
CA SER A 61 -13.02 2.82 0.50
C SER A 61 -11.72 2.15 0.91
N VAL A 62 -11.80 1.11 1.76
CA VAL A 62 -10.63 0.29 2.15
C VAL A 62 -9.91 -0.29 0.93
N ASN A 63 -10.66 -0.63 -0.12
CA ASN A 63 -10.11 -1.22 -1.34
C ASN A 63 -9.25 -0.24 -2.12
N ASP A 64 -9.41 1.06 -1.93
CA ASP A 64 -8.65 2.09 -2.66
C ASP A 64 -7.20 2.24 -2.17
N PHE A 65 -6.77 1.42 -1.21
CA PHE A 65 -5.43 1.45 -0.66
C PHE A 65 -4.75 0.09 -0.75
N ILE A 66 -3.48 0.10 -1.16
CA ILE A 66 -2.57 -1.05 -1.19
C ILE A 66 -1.62 -0.89 -0.01
N ARG A 67 -1.20 -1.98 0.64
CA ARG A 67 -0.19 -1.93 1.69
C ARG A 67 1.13 -1.37 1.13
N SER A 68 1.87 -0.63 1.94
CA SER A 68 3.21 -0.12 1.58
C SER A 68 4.17 -0.23 2.75
N ASN A 69 5.47 -0.16 2.47
CA ASN A 69 6.53 -0.25 3.48
C ASN A 69 7.00 1.12 4.00
N ILE A 70 6.91 2.19 3.20
CA ILE A 70 7.41 3.51 3.59
C ILE A 70 6.40 4.20 4.51
N PHE A 71 5.14 4.36 4.07
CA PHE A 71 4.08 5.01 4.85
C PHE A 71 2.92 4.08 5.19
N SER A 72 3.08 2.75 5.23
CA SER A 72 2.01 1.78 5.53
C SER A 72 0.98 1.57 4.42
N PHE A 73 0.64 2.57 3.61
CA PHE A 73 -0.25 2.41 2.46
C PHE A 73 0.23 3.18 1.24
N GLN A 74 -0.26 2.74 0.09
CA GLN A 74 -0.15 3.38 -1.20
C GLN A 74 -1.58 3.57 -1.76
N LEU A 75 -1.84 4.71 -2.38
CA LEU A 75 -3.10 4.94 -3.09
C LEU A 75 -3.17 4.00 -4.31
N ARG A 76 -4.29 3.29 -4.47
CA ARG A 76 -4.53 2.46 -5.65
C ARG A 76 -4.53 3.34 -6.90
N PHE A 77 -3.86 2.83 -7.92
CA PHE A 77 -3.68 3.48 -9.21
C PHE A 77 -4.33 2.63 -10.29
N ASN A 78 -5.16 3.24 -11.13
CA ASN A 78 -5.70 2.58 -12.31
C ASN A 78 -4.68 2.69 -13.44
N GLU A 79 -4.03 1.58 -13.79
CA GLU A 79 -3.00 1.54 -14.82
C GLU A 79 -3.52 1.86 -16.22
N LYS A 80 -4.79 1.55 -16.52
CA LYS A 80 -5.41 1.86 -17.82
C LYS A 80 -5.62 3.36 -18.00
N THR A 81 -6.06 4.04 -16.95
CA THR A 81 -6.34 5.49 -17.02
C THR A 81 -5.16 6.34 -16.59
N GLY A 82 -4.19 5.76 -15.89
CA GLY A 82 -3.08 6.49 -15.29
C GLY A 82 -3.50 7.41 -14.13
N LYS A 83 -4.56 7.06 -13.38
CA LYS A 83 -5.16 7.94 -12.35
C LYS A 83 -5.35 7.22 -11.01
N CYS A 84 -5.16 7.94 -9.90
CA CYS A 84 -5.54 7.44 -8.58
C CYS A 84 -7.05 7.63 -8.33
N PHE A 85 -7.58 6.91 -7.33
CA PHE A 85 -9.02 6.94 -6.99
C PHE A 85 -9.56 8.32 -6.58
N LEU A 86 -8.68 9.25 -6.20
CA LEU A 86 -9.07 10.61 -5.83
C LEU A 86 -9.40 11.49 -7.04
N PHE A 87 -9.17 11.01 -8.26
CA PHE A 87 -9.57 11.73 -9.47
C PHE A 87 -11.08 11.64 -9.68
N ASP A 88 -11.69 12.79 -9.85
CA ASP A 88 -13.10 12.94 -10.15
C ASP A 88 -13.27 13.61 -11.52
N LYS A 89 -14.13 13.02 -12.34
CA LYS A 89 -14.38 13.45 -13.71
C LYS A 89 -15.23 14.72 -13.79
N GLU A 90 -16.15 14.92 -12.85
CA GLU A 90 -17.09 16.05 -12.85
C GLU A 90 -16.36 17.36 -12.56
N ILE A 91 -15.43 17.34 -11.60
CA ILE A 91 -14.54 18.48 -11.32
C ILE A 91 -13.23 18.44 -12.12
N ASN A 92 -13.08 17.43 -13.00
CA ASN A 92 -11.88 17.13 -13.77
C ASN A 92 -10.57 17.33 -12.98
N GLY A 93 -10.53 16.72 -11.80
CA GLY A 93 -9.59 17.14 -10.76
C GLY A 93 -9.46 16.15 -9.63
N CYS A 94 -8.75 16.53 -8.58
CA CYS A 94 -8.60 15.71 -7.39
C CYS A 94 -9.62 16.14 -6.32
N LEU A 95 -10.42 15.21 -5.80
CA LEU A 95 -11.44 15.46 -4.76
C LEU A 95 -10.87 16.18 -3.52
N ILE A 96 -9.61 15.90 -3.18
CA ILE A 96 -8.96 16.47 -2.01
C ILE A 96 -8.20 17.77 -2.29
N HIS A 97 -8.29 18.34 -3.50
CA HIS A 97 -7.50 19.52 -3.92
C HIS A 97 -7.62 20.70 -2.92
N ASN A 98 -8.84 20.98 -2.45
CA ASN A 98 -9.12 22.07 -1.52
C ASN A 98 -9.44 21.62 -0.08
N SER A 99 -9.19 20.35 0.24
CA SER A 99 -9.61 19.72 1.50
C SER A 99 -8.73 20.06 2.71
N GLY A 100 -7.54 20.62 2.48
CA GLY A 100 -6.51 20.84 3.52
C GLY A 100 -5.80 19.57 4.01
N ILE A 101 -6.15 18.39 3.49
CA ILE A 101 -5.58 17.09 3.85
C ILE A 101 -4.87 16.41 2.67
N LYS A 102 -4.41 17.20 1.70
CA LYS A 102 -3.63 16.69 0.56
C LYS A 102 -2.28 16.17 1.06
N PRO A 103 -1.85 14.95 0.67
CA PRO A 103 -0.60 14.39 1.15
C PRO A 103 0.56 15.19 0.55
N PRO A 104 1.69 15.35 1.27
CA PRO A 104 2.80 16.16 0.79
C PRO A 104 3.36 15.74 -0.58
N GLN A 105 3.41 14.44 -0.89
CA GLN A 105 3.84 13.93 -2.20
C GLN A 105 3.03 14.49 -3.37
N CYS A 106 1.75 14.78 -3.13
CA CYS A 106 0.81 15.34 -4.09
C CYS A 106 1.07 16.84 -4.37
N TRP A 107 1.84 17.50 -3.50
CA TRP A 107 2.36 18.85 -3.70
C TRP A 107 3.75 18.84 -4.33
N ILE A 108 4.63 17.93 -3.87
CA ILE A 108 6.04 17.84 -4.30
C ILE A 108 6.16 17.37 -5.75
N TYR A 109 5.25 16.51 -6.20
CA TYR A 109 5.17 16.09 -7.59
C TYR A 109 4.00 16.80 -8.28
N PRO A 110 4.16 17.32 -9.51
CA PRO A 110 5.38 17.32 -10.33
C PRO A 110 6.44 18.32 -9.86
N THR A 111 6.10 19.22 -8.93
CA THR A 111 6.80 20.51 -8.69
C THR A 111 8.26 20.43 -8.25
N GLY A 112 8.83 19.26 -8.00
CA GLY A 112 10.22 19.04 -7.57
C GLY A 112 10.70 20.08 -6.57
N PHE A 113 10.55 19.83 -5.26
CA PHE A 113 10.85 20.80 -4.18
C PHE A 113 12.15 21.61 -4.40
N SER A 114 13.15 21.01 -5.05
CA SER A 114 14.38 21.64 -5.54
C SER A 114 14.29 22.09 -7.01
N ASN A 115 13.54 23.14 -7.32
CA ASN A 115 13.70 23.84 -8.59
C ASN A 115 14.85 24.84 -8.50
N GLN A 116 16.09 24.32 -8.38
CA GLN A 116 17.31 25.12 -8.22
C GLN A 116 17.53 26.12 -9.36
N GLU A 117 16.89 25.90 -10.51
CA GLU A 117 17.05 26.71 -11.72
C GLU A 117 15.92 27.73 -11.95
N ASN A 118 14.92 27.82 -11.04
CA ASN A 118 13.70 28.64 -11.23
C ASN A 118 12.94 28.36 -12.55
N LYS A 119 13.14 27.20 -13.18
CA LYS A 119 12.45 26.82 -14.42
C LYS A 119 11.08 26.26 -14.09
N GLY A 120 10.00 26.80 -14.66
CA GLY A 120 8.65 26.39 -14.31
C GLY A 120 8.47 24.87 -14.33
N ILE A 121 8.01 24.27 -13.23
CA ILE A 121 7.86 22.81 -13.17
C ILE A 121 6.58 22.39 -13.89
N SER A 122 6.68 21.41 -14.78
CA SER A 122 5.63 21.03 -15.71
C SER A 122 4.66 20.00 -15.11
N CYS A 123 3.37 20.33 -15.09
CA CYS A 123 2.30 19.36 -14.93
C CYS A 123 2.11 18.60 -16.24
N LYS A 124 3.07 17.74 -16.60
CA LYS A 124 3.17 16.88 -17.82
C LYS A 124 2.82 17.47 -19.21
N LYS A 125 2.17 18.63 -19.31
CA LYS A 125 1.75 19.39 -20.51
C LYS A 125 1.59 20.90 -20.25
N VAL A 126 1.36 21.33 -19.00
CA VAL A 126 1.26 22.74 -18.63
C VAL A 126 2.52 23.15 -17.86
N SER A 127 3.29 24.11 -18.38
CA SER A 127 4.32 24.80 -17.62
C SER A 127 3.69 25.56 -16.44
N GLY A 128 4.45 25.82 -15.37
CA GLY A 128 4.13 26.99 -14.54
C GLY A 128 4.06 26.85 -13.03
N TRP A 129 4.68 25.85 -12.39
CA TRP A 129 4.90 25.98 -10.93
C TRP A 129 6.13 26.83 -10.62
N THR A 130 5.97 27.86 -9.80
CA THR A 130 7.04 28.78 -9.37
C THR A 130 7.00 29.02 -7.86
N ILE A 131 8.16 29.08 -7.22
CA ILE A 131 8.26 29.44 -5.79
C ILE A 131 8.22 30.96 -5.66
N LYS A 132 7.10 31.50 -5.19
CA LYS A 132 6.93 32.94 -4.94
C LYS A 132 7.53 33.39 -3.62
N TYR A 133 7.50 32.53 -2.60
CA TYR A 133 7.99 32.86 -1.26
C TYR A 133 8.96 31.80 -0.72
N PRO A 134 10.26 31.91 -1.01
CA PRO A 134 11.28 30.92 -0.62
C PRO A 134 11.32 30.64 0.88
N LYS A 135 11.13 31.66 1.73
CA LYS A 135 11.09 31.48 3.20
C LYS A 135 9.95 30.57 3.65
N LYS A 136 8.78 30.64 2.99
CA LYS A 136 7.63 29.77 3.28
C LYS A 136 7.85 28.36 2.73
N ALA A 137 8.44 28.24 1.54
CA ALA A 137 8.81 26.96 0.96
C ALA A 137 9.80 26.20 1.87
N ARG A 138 10.79 26.88 2.44
CA ARG A 138 11.72 26.29 3.42
C ARG A 138 11.02 25.78 4.68
N LYS A 139 10.05 26.52 5.22
CA LYS A 139 9.21 26.05 6.34
C LYS A 139 8.38 24.82 5.97
N ALA A 140 7.84 24.77 4.74
CA ALA A 140 7.15 23.56 4.26
C ALA A 140 8.11 22.37 4.15
N GLU A 141 9.37 22.58 3.78
CA GLU A 141 10.40 21.53 3.77
C GLU A 141 10.66 20.95 5.16
N GLU A 142 10.78 21.81 6.17
CA GLU A 142 10.94 21.37 7.57
C GLU A 142 9.73 20.56 8.05
N LEU A 143 8.51 20.98 7.67
CA LEU A 143 7.28 20.24 7.97
C LEU A 143 7.20 18.91 7.21
N LEU A 144 7.70 18.85 5.97
CA LEU A 144 7.80 17.62 5.20
C LEU A 144 8.68 16.59 5.92
N GLN A 145 9.84 17.01 6.45
CA GLN A 145 10.70 16.10 7.23
C GLN A 145 10.01 15.57 8.48
N LYS A 146 9.26 16.42 9.19
CA LYS A 146 8.44 16.01 10.34
C LYS A 146 7.35 15.02 9.92
N TYR A 147 6.65 15.28 8.82
CA TYR A 147 5.65 14.38 8.26
C TYR A 147 6.25 13.00 7.93
N ILE A 148 7.39 12.98 7.21
CA ILE A 148 8.09 11.74 6.85
C ILE A 148 8.48 10.96 8.12
N PHE A 149 9.00 11.64 9.13
CA PHE A 149 9.36 11.02 10.41
C PHE A 149 8.15 10.36 11.10
N LEU A 150 7.03 11.07 11.19
CA LEU A 150 5.80 10.54 11.79
C LEU A 150 5.28 9.32 11.01
N CYS A 151 5.29 9.38 9.68
CA CYS A 151 4.86 8.27 8.84
C CYS A 151 5.76 7.03 9.02
N LYS A 152 7.08 7.21 9.14
CA LYS A 152 8.02 6.11 9.42
C LYS A 152 7.76 5.48 10.79
N ILE A 153 7.42 6.27 11.81
CA ILE A 153 7.02 5.73 13.12
C ILE A 153 5.75 4.88 13.00
N GLU A 154 4.76 5.39 12.26
CA GLU A 154 3.51 4.68 12.05
C GLU A 154 3.71 3.38 11.26
N ALA A 155 4.51 3.39 10.19
CA ALA A 155 4.85 2.20 9.42
C ALA A 155 5.52 1.13 10.28
N LYS A 156 6.46 1.51 11.15
CA LYS A 156 7.06 0.60 12.13
C LYS A 156 6.02 0.00 13.08
N LYS A 157 5.05 0.79 13.55
CA LYS A 157 3.95 0.29 14.39
C LYS A 157 3.03 -0.65 13.63
N GLU A 158 2.71 -0.37 12.36
CA GLU A 158 1.89 -1.26 11.54
C GLU A 158 2.56 -2.61 11.28
N LEU A 159 3.90 -2.64 11.13
CA LEU A 159 4.65 -3.87 10.95
C LEU A 159 4.59 -4.80 12.17
N THR A 160 4.54 -4.26 13.40
CA THR A 160 4.41 -5.11 14.59
C THR A 160 3.04 -5.81 14.68
N LEU A 161 2.05 -5.33 13.92
CA LEU A 161 0.72 -5.93 13.88
C LEU A 161 0.64 -7.15 12.95
N ILE A 162 1.66 -7.46 12.14
CA ILE A 162 1.62 -8.62 11.23
C ILE A 162 1.34 -9.93 11.98
N LYS A 163 1.92 -10.09 13.19
CA LYS A 163 1.64 -11.24 14.06
C LYS A 163 0.15 -11.32 14.38
N LYS A 164 -0.46 -10.20 14.77
CA LYS A 164 -1.90 -10.09 15.09
C LYS A 164 -2.80 -10.43 13.90
N ARG A 165 -2.34 -10.22 12.66
CA ARG A 165 -3.11 -10.53 11.44
C ARG A 165 -3.15 -12.03 11.14
N LEU A 166 -2.16 -12.77 11.62
CA LEU A 166 -2.02 -14.22 11.48
C LEU A 166 -2.21 -14.98 12.80
N ASP A 167 -2.51 -14.27 13.89
CA ASP A 167 -2.44 -14.85 15.24
C ASP A 167 -3.55 -15.85 15.51
N THR A 168 -3.25 -16.75 16.44
CA THR A 168 -4.21 -17.68 17.05
C THR A 168 -4.86 -17.09 18.31
N LEU A 169 -4.49 -15.86 18.69
CA LEU A 169 -5.12 -15.15 19.81
C LEU A 169 -6.64 -15.28 19.74
N ASP A 170 -7.25 -15.58 20.89
CA ASP A 170 -8.67 -15.88 21.05
C ASP A 170 -9.56 -14.63 20.98
N THR A 171 -9.26 -13.75 20.03
CA THR A 171 -10.07 -12.59 19.69
C THR A 171 -10.95 -12.94 18.51
N LYS A 172 -12.21 -12.52 18.56
CA LYS A 172 -13.19 -12.73 17.48
C LYS A 172 -12.67 -12.31 16.10
N ASN A 173 -11.89 -11.23 16.04
CA ASN A 173 -11.32 -10.73 14.78
C ASN A 173 -10.20 -11.63 14.24
N ALA A 174 -9.29 -12.13 15.09
CA ALA A 174 -8.21 -13.01 14.66
C ALA A 174 -8.77 -14.34 14.12
N GLN A 175 -9.74 -14.93 14.83
CA GLN A 175 -10.43 -16.14 14.37
C GLN A 175 -11.15 -15.92 13.03
N THR A 176 -11.81 -14.76 12.86
CA THR A 176 -12.49 -14.41 11.60
C THR A 176 -11.49 -14.28 10.45
N ASN A 177 -10.35 -13.61 10.67
CA ASN A 177 -9.30 -13.47 9.67
C ASN A 177 -8.73 -14.82 9.26
N LEU A 178 -8.44 -15.70 10.23
CA LEU A 178 -7.89 -17.03 9.99
C LEU A 178 -8.86 -17.90 9.19
N ARG A 179 -10.14 -17.89 9.58
CA ARG A 179 -11.19 -18.60 8.86
C ARG A 179 -11.33 -18.10 7.42
N THR A 180 -11.38 -16.78 7.24
CA THR A 180 -11.48 -16.14 5.91
C THR A 180 -10.28 -16.51 5.03
N LEU A 181 -9.06 -16.51 5.59
CA LEU A 181 -7.86 -16.92 4.86
C LEU A 181 -7.91 -18.40 4.47
N LYS A 182 -8.36 -19.28 5.37
CA LYS A 182 -8.50 -20.71 5.09
C LYS A 182 -9.55 -20.99 4.02
N GLU A 183 -10.71 -20.33 4.10
CA GLU A 183 -11.77 -20.40 3.08
C GLU A 183 -11.26 -19.93 1.73
N ALA A 184 -10.52 -18.82 1.69
CA ALA A 184 -9.90 -18.33 0.46
C ALA A 184 -8.88 -19.32 -0.12
N LEU A 185 -8.02 -19.93 0.73
CA LEU A 185 -7.07 -20.94 0.31
C LEU A 185 -7.78 -22.17 -0.29
N ASN A 186 -8.82 -22.66 0.37
CA ASN A 186 -9.57 -23.80 -0.15
C ASN A 186 -10.32 -23.49 -1.46
N SER A 187 -10.54 -22.22 -1.77
CA SER A 187 -11.29 -21.79 -2.96
C SER A 187 -10.40 -21.41 -4.14
N ILE A 188 -9.08 -21.46 -4.00
CA ILE A 188 -8.14 -21.15 -5.10
C ILE A 188 -7.52 -22.42 -5.65
N ALA A 189 -7.38 -22.50 -6.97
CA ALA A 189 -6.60 -23.54 -7.62
C ALA A 189 -5.13 -23.44 -7.18
N PRO A 190 -4.45 -24.54 -6.80
CA PRO A 190 -3.07 -24.48 -6.31
C PRO A 190 -2.10 -23.83 -7.30
N HIS A 191 -2.31 -24.04 -8.61
CA HIS A 191 -1.47 -23.43 -9.63
C HIS A 191 -1.63 -21.90 -9.73
N SER A 192 -2.75 -21.35 -9.25
CA SER A 192 -3.06 -19.92 -9.27
C SER A 192 -2.57 -19.17 -8.03
N LEU A 193 -2.10 -19.87 -7.00
CA LEU A 193 -1.59 -19.24 -5.78
C LEU A 193 -0.11 -18.81 -5.94
N GLY A 194 0.12 -17.51 -6.11
CA GLY A 194 1.47 -16.92 -6.24
C GLY A 194 2.13 -16.57 -4.90
N GLY A 195 1.35 -16.43 -3.82
CA GLY A 195 1.83 -15.99 -2.53
C GLY A 195 0.74 -15.47 -1.63
N PHE A 196 1.15 -14.58 -0.73
CA PHE A 196 0.25 -13.89 0.19
C PHE A 196 0.40 -12.39 0.04
N LYS A 197 -0.64 -11.67 0.44
CA LYS A 197 -0.66 -10.21 0.41
C LYS A 197 -1.06 -9.66 1.76
N ASP A 198 -0.24 -8.77 2.30
CA ASP A 198 -0.61 -8.01 3.48
C ASP A 198 -1.66 -6.95 3.13
N LEU A 199 -2.85 -7.07 3.72
CA LEU A 199 -3.94 -6.13 3.54
C LEU A 199 -4.10 -5.26 4.78
N TRP A 200 -5.21 -4.53 4.91
CA TRP A 200 -5.41 -3.53 5.96
C TRP A 200 -5.25 -4.06 7.40
N ASN A 201 -5.83 -5.23 7.64
CA ASN A 201 -5.97 -5.84 8.96
C ASN A 201 -5.93 -7.38 8.91
N HIS A 202 -5.64 -7.97 7.75
CA HIS A 202 -5.58 -9.41 7.53
C HIS A 202 -4.59 -9.72 6.41
N ILE A 203 -4.26 -11.01 6.26
CA ILE A 203 -3.49 -11.51 5.12
C ILE A 203 -4.46 -12.08 4.09
N GLY A 204 -4.30 -11.69 2.83
CA GLY A 204 -5.03 -12.22 1.69
C GLY A 204 -4.14 -13.06 0.77
N LEU A 205 -4.72 -13.55 -0.31
CA LEU A 205 -4.00 -14.32 -1.33
C LEU A 205 -3.38 -13.38 -2.38
N LEU A 206 -2.20 -13.77 -2.87
CA LEU A 206 -1.58 -13.16 -4.04
C LEU A 206 -1.72 -14.15 -5.20
N SER A 207 -2.37 -13.73 -6.28
CA SER A 207 -2.47 -14.52 -7.50
C SER A 207 -1.11 -14.66 -8.19
N ALA A 208 -0.86 -15.81 -8.79
CA ALA A 208 0.31 -16.03 -9.63
C ALA A 208 0.13 -15.32 -10.98
N GLU A 209 1.21 -14.78 -11.54
CA GLU A 209 1.25 -14.27 -12.93
C GLU A 209 1.25 -15.40 -13.97
N GLY A 210 1.41 -16.65 -13.53
CA GLY A 210 1.42 -17.87 -14.34
C GLY A 210 1.17 -19.10 -13.47
N ILE A 211 1.90 -20.20 -13.71
CA ILE A 211 1.77 -21.45 -12.93
C ILE A 211 2.67 -21.42 -11.70
N SER A 212 2.08 -21.61 -10.51
CA SER A 212 2.83 -21.69 -9.24
C SER A 212 3.51 -23.05 -9.02
N LEU A 213 4.73 -23.20 -9.56
CA LEU A 213 5.56 -24.39 -9.32
C LEU A 213 5.98 -24.53 -7.85
N GLN A 214 5.98 -23.42 -7.10
CA GLN A 214 6.29 -23.42 -5.68
C GLN A 214 5.18 -24.09 -4.87
N MET A 215 3.92 -23.86 -5.26
CA MET A 215 2.80 -24.56 -4.65
C MET A 215 2.84 -26.06 -4.96
N LYS A 216 3.20 -26.46 -6.18
CA LYS A 216 3.44 -27.87 -6.52
C LYS A 216 4.48 -28.51 -5.58
N LYS A 217 5.64 -27.86 -5.40
CA LYS A 217 6.68 -28.33 -4.47
C LYS A 217 6.17 -28.43 -3.03
N PHE A 218 5.43 -27.44 -2.57
CA PHE A 218 4.84 -27.43 -1.23
C PHE A 218 3.87 -28.58 -1.01
N CYS A 219 2.97 -28.83 -1.97
CA CYS A 219 2.06 -29.96 -1.94
C CYS A 219 2.79 -31.30 -1.92
N VAL A 220 3.83 -31.49 -2.74
CA VAL A 220 4.63 -32.73 -2.74
C VAL A 220 5.26 -33.00 -1.37
N LYS A 221 5.77 -31.96 -0.70
CA LYS A 221 6.38 -32.08 0.63
C LYS A 221 5.38 -32.47 1.72
N HIS A 222 4.13 -31.98 1.64
CA HIS A 222 3.17 -32.08 2.73
C HIS A 222 1.98 -33.02 2.47
N ASN A 223 1.76 -33.45 1.23
CA ASN A 223 0.76 -34.45 0.87
C ASN A 223 1.21 -35.22 -0.38
N SER A 224 2.26 -36.03 -0.25
CA SER A 224 2.85 -36.80 -1.36
C SER A 224 1.91 -37.83 -1.99
N LYS A 225 0.78 -38.15 -1.36
CA LYS A 225 -0.24 -39.09 -1.84
C LYS A 225 -1.31 -38.43 -2.71
N CYS A 226 -1.28 -37.11 -2.87
CA CYS A 226 -2.24 -36.40 -3.71
C CYS A 226 -2.05 -36.79 -5.20
N HIS A 227 -3.08 -37.41 -5.78
CA HIS A 227 -3.05 -37.93 -7.16
C HIS A 227 -2.79 -36.83 -8.20
N PHE A 228 -3.25 -35.61 -7.97
CA PHE A 228 -3.01 -34.47 -8.85
C PHE A 228 -1.53 -34.03 -8.91
N LEU A 229 -0.63 -34.47 -8.04
CA LEU A 229 0.74 -33.92 -8.00
C LEU A 229 1.64 -34.36 -9.14
N VAL A 230 1.49 -35.61 -9.59
CA VAL A 230 2.42 -36.22 -10.55
C VAL A 230 1.96 -35.94 -11.98
N GLU A 231 0.67 -36.08 -12.24
CA GLU A 231 0.13 -36.13 -13.61
C GLU A 231 -0.74 -34.91 -13.95
N ASP A 232 -1.36 -34.26 -12.95
CA ASP A 232 -2.42 -33.29 -13.25
C ASP A 232 -2.54 -32.11 -12.26
N PHE A 233 -1.40 -31.48 -11.94
CA PHE A 233 -1.39 -30.36 -11.01
C PHE A 233 -2.14 -29.13 -11.57
N ILE A 234 -2.23 -29.05 -12.89
CA ILE A 234 -2.88 -27.95 -13.60
C ILE A 234 -4.40 -28.05 -13.47
N ASN A 235 -5.00 -29.24 -13.49
CA ASN A 235 -6.45 -29.39 -13.34
C ASN A 235 -6.90 -29.60 -11.88
N CYS A 236 -6.01 -29.37 -10.91
CA CYS A 236 -6.41 -29.33 -9.51
C CYS A 236 -7.08 -27.98 -9.23
N ASP A 237 -8.38 -27.99 -8.95
CA ASP A 237 -9.18 -26.77 -8.84
C ASP A 237 -9.18 -26.16 -7.44
N GLU A 238 -8.77 -26.91 -6.42
CA GLU A 238 -8.79 -26.48 -5.02
C GLU A 238 -7.57 -26.95 -4.22
N ILE A 239 -7.11 -26.11 -3.30
CA ILE A 239 -6.15 -26.52 -2.27
C ILE A 239 -6.92 -27.29 -1.18
N CYS A 240 -6.52 -28.53 -0.92
CA CYS A 240 -7.17 -29.32 0.13
C CYS A 240 -6.89 -28.76 1.53
N ASN A 241 -7.80 -29.03 2.47
CA ASN A 241 -7.75 -28.54 3.85
C ASN A 241 -6.42 -28.79 4.58
N GLU A 242 -5.79 -29.94 4.32
CA GLU A 242 -4.50 -30.30 4.90
C GLU A 242 -3.42 -29.31 4.46
N ILE A 243 -3.30 -29.09 3.15
CA ILE A 243 -2.33 -28.16 2.57
C ILE A 243 -2.62 -26.71 2.98
N ALA A 244 -3.88 -26.29 2.97
CA ALA A 244 -4.27 -24.96 3.44
C ALA A 244 -3.86 -24.72 4.90
N SER A 245 -4.05 -25.73 5.78
CA SER A 245 -3.65 -25.64 7.19
C SER A 245 -2.13 -25.57 7.32
N LYS A 246 -1.39 -26.38 6.54
CA LYS A 246 0.09 -26.34 6.52
C LYS A 246 0.65 -25.00 6.02
N LEU A 247 0.02 -24.38 5.02
CA LEU A 247 0.38 -23.04 4.56
C LEU A 247 0.19 -21.99 5.65
N ILE A 248 -0.93 -22.05 6.37
CA ILE A 248 -1.22 -21.14 7.47
C ILE A 248 -0.20 -21.31 8.61
N GLU A 249 0.05 -22.55 9.05
CA GLU A 249 1.09 -22.87 10.04
C GLU A 249 2.45 -22.32 9.61
N PHE A 250 2.81 -22.54 8.33
CA PHE A 250 4.04 -22.02 7.76
C PHE A 250 4.13 -20.49 7.87
N LEU A 251 3.07 -19.76 7.51
CA LEU A 251 3.05 -18.30 7.63
C LEU A 251 3.17 -17.82 9.07
N GLN A 252 2.46 -18.45 9.99
CA GLN A 252 2.47 -18.11 11.41
C GLN A 252 3.89 -18.24 12.00
N SER A 253 4.60 -19.30 11.62
CA SER A 253 5.97 -19.52 12.10
C SER A 253 7.01 -18.63 11.42
N ASN A 254 6.84 -18.30 10.13
CA ASN A 254 7.94 -17.76 9.32
C ASN A 254 7.77 -16.30 8.88
N LEU A 255 6.54 -15.81 8.67
CA LEU A 255 6.33 -14.53 7.97
C LEU A 255 6.94 -13.34 8.73
N TYR A 256 6.78 -13.29 10.05
CA TYR A 256 7.36 -12.21 10.85
C TYR A 256 8.89 -12.17 10.76
N THR A 257 9.53 -13.34 10.86
CA THR A 257 10.99 -13.49 10.77
C THR A 257 11.48 -13.10 9.39
N TYR A 258 10.79 -13.55 8.34
CA TYR A 258 11.06 -13.18 6.95
C TYR A 258 11.04 -11.64 6.78
N ILE A 259 9.97 -10.97 7.20
CA ILE A 259 9.85 -9.50 7.10
C ILE A 259 10.93 -8.78 7.90
N LYS A 260 11.31 -9.31 9.06
CA LYS A 260 12.37 -8.71 9.89
C LYS A 260 13.74 -8.75 9.19
N MET A 261 14.01 -9.79 8.39
CA MET A 261 15.30 -10.01 7.74
C MET A 261 15.37 -9.41 6.33
N GLU A 262 14.37 -9.65 5.51
CA GLU A 262 14.33 -9.20 4.11
C GLU A 262 13.70 -7.79 3.97
N GLY A 263 13.01 -7.32 5.01
CA GLY A 263 12.18 -6.14 4.95
C GLY A 263 10.78 -6.42 4.35
N PRO A 264 9.80 -5.56 4.65
CA PRO A 264 8.49 -5.63 4.00
C PRO A 264 8.55 -5.19 2.54
N ASP A 265 7.80 -5.89 1.70
CA ASP A 265 7.60 -5.54 0.30
C ASP A 265 6.84 -4.21 0.14
N VAL A 266 7.16 -3.46 -0.92
CA VAL A 266 6.60 -2.13 -1.21
C VAL A 266 5.10 -2.14 -1.50
N GLU A 267 4.52 -3.30 -1.84
CA GLU A 267 3.09 -3.49 -2.06
C GLU A 267 2.48 -4.52 -1.09
N GLY A 268 3.24 -4.91 -0.07
CA GLY A 268 2.87 -5.95 0.89
C GLY A 268 2.79 -7.34 0.28
N HIS A 269 3.45 -7.59 -0.84
CA HIS A 269 3.48 -8.91 -1.48
C HIS A 269 4.49 -9.84 -0.81
N TYR A 270 4.07 -11.07 -0.52
CA TYR A 270 4.92 -12.15 -0.03
C TYR A 270 4.82 -13.37 -0.97
N PRO A 271 5.55 -13.35 -2.09
CA PRO A 271 5.53 -14.43 -3.06
C PRO A 271 6.02 -15.76 -2.49
N LEU A 272 5.39 -16.87 -2.86
CA LEU A 272 5.78 -18.21 -2.41
C LEU A 272 7.24 -18.52 -2.73
N TYR A 273 7.76 -18.11 -3.89
CA TYR A 273 9.15 -18.39 -4.26
C TYR A 273 10.17 -17.69 -3.36
N LYS A 274 9.81 -16.57 -2.73
CA LYS A 274 10.67 -15.93 -1.73
C LYS A 274 10.48 -16.57 -0.37
N LEU A 275 9.23 -16.84 0.02
CA LEU A 275 8.90 -17.43 1.31
C LEU A 275 9.45 -18.85 1.48
N LEU A 276 9.29 -19.72 0.48
CA LEU A 276 9.64 -21.14 0.56
C LEU A 276 11.13 -21.42 0.25
N ASN A 277 11.83 -20.51 -0.42
CA ASN A 277 13.29 -20.62 -0.59
C ASN A 277 14.08 -19.97 0.56
N TYR A 278 13.38 -19.43 1.54
CA TYR A 278 14.00 -18.80 2.70
C TYR A 278 14.69 -19.85 3.59
N LYS A 279 15.88 -19.50 4.10
CA LYS A 279 16.90 -20.36 4.76
C LYS A 279 16.43 -21.39 5.80
N TYR A 280 15.20 -21.30 6.32
CA TYR A 280 14.62 -22.21 7.30
C TYR A 280 13.67 -23.28 6.73
N PHE A 281 13.28 -23.20 5.44
CA PHE A 281 12.35 -24.18 4.87
C PHE A 281 13.06 -25.42 4.29
N ASN A 282 14.36 -25.30 4.01
CA ASN A 282 15.20 -26.34 3.40
C ASN A 282 16.12 -27.07 4.38
N THR A 283 16.01 -26.78 5.68
CA THR A 283 16.54 -27.59 6.79
C THR A 283 15.42 -28.37 7.42
#